data_AF-A0A957A5G0-F1
#
_entry.id   AF-A0A957A5G0-F1
#
_cell.length_a   1.000
_cell.length_b   1.000
_cell.length_c   1.000
_cell.angle_alpha   90.00
_cell.angle_beta   90.00
_cell.angle_gamma   90.00
#
_symmetry.space_group_name_H-M   'P 1'
#
loop_
_entity.id
_entity.type
_entity.pdbx_description
1 polymer ?
#
loop_
_entity_poly.entity_id
_entity_poly.type
_entity_poly.pdbx_seq_one_letter_code
_entity_poly.pdbx_strand_id
1 'polypeptide(L)'
;MKAIGKDIGEQLDGMHKQIEDRLRVETGRLLWLQPFEGGSFSNVEWRKEAVVIQLHNGVPTHALPHVLGVALQHVRQRMDLYPGVVAPDTDLEGGPLLRSALRELVMGPEAEMHLEPLGLDTQWEDEQRHQGLKEMLRDAPNEWDIPGMAGNSFAALQYARFTLEHPAELWEPLKEQFTEKLPSAAERGEQVVTVVKQSGWKTPGACLQSLVSARDALTLQPYALIEDRQKNRKL
;
A
#
# COMPACT_ATOMS: atom_id res chain seq x y z
N MET A 1 -2.55 -6.93 23.65
CA MET A 1 -1.52 -5.85 23.56
C MET A 1 -2.13 -4.44 23.53
N LYS A 2 -1.30 -3.41 23.78
CA LYS A 2 -1.67 -1.98 23.62
C LYS A 2 -0.96 -1.37 22.41
N ALA A 3 -1.68 -0.56 21.64
CA ALA A 3 -1.15 0.26 20.56
C ALA A 3 -1.59 1.71 20.74
N ILE A 4 -0.65 2.65 20.72
CA ILE A 4 -0.89 4.11 20.91
C ILE A 4 -1.83 4.44 22.09
N GLY A 5 -1.68 3.71 23.20
CA GLY A 5 -2.48 3.89 24.41
C GLY A 5 -3.85 3.21 24.42
N LYS A 6 -4.28 2.60 23.31
CA LYS A 6 -5.54 1.83 23.20
C LYS A 6 -5.27 0.33 23.37
N ASP A 7 -6.15 -0.37 24.08
CA ASP A 7 -6.13 -1.85 24.15
C ASP A 7 -6.79 -2.41 22.90
N ILE A 8 -6.04 -3.23 22.16
CA ILE A 8 -6.45 -3.73 20.84
C ILE A 8 -6.60 -5.27 20.82
N GLY A 9 -6.65 -5.92 21.99
CA GLY A 9 -6.75 -7.38 22.08
C GLY A 9 -5.43 -8.09 21.77
N GLU A 10 -5.47 -9.41 21.56
CA GLU A 10 -4.29 -10.29 21.51
C GLU A 10 -4.02 -10.91 20.13
N GLN A 11 -4.87 -10.63 19.13
CA GLN A 11 -4.81 -11.25 17.80
C GLN A 11 -3.46 -11.06 17.09
N LEU A 12 -2.73 -9.98 17.41
CA LEU A 12 -1.42 -9.67 16.83
C LEU A 12 -0.22 -10.05 17.71
N ASP A 13 -0.42 -10.55 18.93
CA ASP A 13 0.66 -10.72 19.92
C ASP A 13 1.80 -11.61 19.36
N GLY A 14 1.45 -12.70 18.67
CA GLY A 14 2.41 -13.60 18.03
C GLY A 14 3.21 -12.94 16.90
N MET A 15 2.52 -12.24 15.99
CA MET A 15 3.14 -11.56 14.85
C MET A 15 4.04 -10.40 15.31
N HIS A 16 3.55 -9.59 16.25
CA HIS A 16 4.30 -8.49 16.83
C HIS A 16 5.60 -8.99 17.46
N LYS A 17 5.50 -10.00 18.33
CA LYS A 17 6.67 -10.58 18.99
C LYS A 17 7.67 -11.17 18.00
N GLN A 18 7.19 -11.89 16.98
CA GLN A 18 8.06 -12.46 15.96
C GLN A 18 8.84 -11.36 15.22
N ILE A 19 8.18 -10.28 14.80
CA ILE A 19 8.84 -9.17 14.08
C ILE A 19 9.80 -8.42 15.01
N GLU A 20 9.41 -8.15 16.25
CA GLU A 20 10.26 -7.52 17.25
C GLU A 20 11.54 -8.33 17.50
N ASP A 21 11.41 -9.64 17.72
CA ASP A 21 12.53 -10.55 17.95
C ASP A 21 13.46 -10.61 16.73
N ARG A 22 12.90 -10.70 15.52
CA ARG A 22 13.67 -10.67 14.28
C ARG A 22 14.41 -9.36 14.08
N LEU A 23 13.76 -8.21 14.27
CA LEU A 23 14.40 -6.90 14.16
C LEU A 23 15.60 -6.79 15.10
N ARG A 24 15.43 -7.24 16.35
CA ARG A 24 16.49 -7.22 17.36
C ARG A 24 17.66 -8.12 16.97
N VAL A 25 17.39 -9.34 16.50
CA VAL A 25 18.42 -10.35 16.20
C VAL A 25 19.11 -10.10 14.85
N GLU A 26 18.35 -9.84 13.79
CA GLU A 26 18.85 -9.72 12.42
C GLU A 26 19.44 -8.35 12.13
N THR A 27 18.97 -7.30 12.81
CA THR A 27 19.31 -5.91 12.46
C THR A 27 19.78 -5.06 13.63
N GLY A 28 19.69 -5.56 14.86
CA GLY A 28 20.02 -4.81 16.08
C GLY A 28 19.04 -3.69 16.41
N ARG A 29 17.90 -3.58 15.72
CA ARG A 29 16.92 -2.49 15.90
C ARG A 29 15.79 -2.90 16.82
N LEU A 30 15.23 -1.93 17.53
CA LEU A 30 13.99 -2.07 18.29
C LEU A 30 12.76 -1.81 17.41
N LEU A 31 11.58 -2.26 17.87
CA LEU A 31 10.29 -1.92 17.27
C LEU A 31 9.55 -0.93 18.18
N TRP A 32 9.21 0.25 17.67
CA TRP A 32 8.46 1.27 18.42
C TRP A 32 7.12 1.57 17.76
N LEU A 33 6.10 1.80 18.59
CA LEU A 33 4.79 2.27 18.15
C LEU A 33 4.59 3.71 18.63
N GLN A 34 4.19 4.61 17.74
CA GLN A 34 3.92 6.00 18.10
C GLN A 34 2.64 6.53 17.42
N PRO A 35 1.93 7.47 18.07
CA PRO A 35 0.81 8.17 17.43
C PRO A 35 1.29 9.04 16.28
N PHE A 36 0.41 9.26 15.31
CA PHE A 36 0.67 10.06 14.12
C PHE A 36 -0.59 10.81 13.68
N GLU A 37 -0.39 11.96 13.05
CA GLU A 37 -1.41 12.76 12.37
C GLU A 37 -0.98 12.95 10.92
N GLY A 38 -1.83 12.55 9.97
CA GLY A 38 -1.55 12.70 8.54
C GLY A 38 -2.53 11.92 7.67
N GLY A 39 -2.25 11.86 6.36
CA GLY A 39 -3.21 11.36 5.37
C GLY A 39 -3.32 9.83 5.21
N SER A 40 -2.53 9.05 5.94
CA SER A 40 -2.58 7.58 5.91
C SER A 40 -2.93 6.99 7.28
N PHE A 41 -3.43 5.75 7.31
CA PHE A 41 -3.73 5.06 8.58
C PHE A 41 -2.48 4.66 9.35
N SER A 42 -1.39 4.36 8.64
CA SER A 42 -0.11 4.05 9.23
C SER A 42 1.07 4.47 8.35
N ASN A 43 2.26 4.48 8.95
CA ASN A 43 3.54 4.65 8.26
C ASN A 43 4.64 3.86 8.98
N VAL A 44 5.68 3.43 8.25
CA VAL A 44 6.80 2.67 8.79
C VAL A 44 8.10 3.39 8.49
N GLU A 45 8.79 3.85 9.53
CA GLU A 45 10.06 4.56 9.42
C GLU A 45 11.22 3.68 9.90
N TRP A 46 12.21 3.47 9.03
CA TRP A 46 13.41 2.73 9.36
C TRP A 46 14.50 3.70 9.81
N ARG A 47 14.72 3.80 11.12
CA ARG A 47 15.77 4.63 11.73
C ARG A 47 17.01 3.78 12.03
N LYS A 48 18.08 4.44 12.47
CA LYS A 48 19.34 3.77 12.82
C LYS A 48 19.15 2.74 13.94
N GLU A 49 18.48 3.14 15.02
CA GLU A 49 18.35 2.34 16.25
C GLU A 49 17.01 1.60 16.37
N ALA A 50 16.01 1.99 15.58
CA ALA A 50 14.66 1.45 15.69
C ALA A 50 13.92 1.47 14.34
N VAL A 51 12.96 0.56 14.21
CA VAL A 51 11.87 0.66 13.23
C VAL A 51 10.66 1.23 13.97
N VAL A 52 10.11 2.32 13.46
CA VAL A 52 9.02 3.04 14.11
C VAL A 52 7.76 2.92 13.26
N ILE A 53 6.76 2.24 13.81
CA ILE A 53 5.41 2.20 13.25
C ILE A 53 4.62 3.38 13.82
N GLN A 54 4.18 4.23 12.92
CA GLN A 54 3.29 5.36 13.17
C GLN A 54 1.85 4.92 12.91
N LEU A 55 0.96 5.09 13.89
CA LEU A 55 -0.46 4.77 13.76
C LEU A 55 -1.30 6.04 13.88
N HIS A 56 -2.25 6.23 12.97
CA HIS A 56 -3.06 7.44 12.94
C HIS A 56 -4.02 7.50 14.14
N ASN A 57 -4.04 8.63 14.86
CA ASN A 57 -4.82 8.79 16.09
C ASN A 57 -6.32 8.61 15.90
N GLY A 58 -6.82 8.98 14.71
CA GLY A 58 -8.22 8.88 14.32
C GLY A 58 -8.72 7.45 14.05
N VAL A 59 -7.85 6.44 13.99
CA VAL A 59 -8.29 5.05 13.79
C VAL A 59 -8.99 4.55 15.05
N PRO A 60 -10.23 4.03 14.96
CA PRO A 60 -10.95 3.52 16.11
C PRO A 60 -10.31 2.23 16.65
N THR A 61 -10.53 1.95 17.93
CA THR A 61 -9.89 0.81 18.62
C THR A 61 -10.12 -0.53 17.93
N HIS A 62 -11.30 -0.78 17.37
CA HIS A 62 -11.64 -2.05 16.72
C HIS A 62 -10.89 -2.26 15.38
N ALA A 63 -10.55 -1.17 14.66
CA ALA A 63 -9.84 -1.23 13.39
C ALA A 63 -8.30 -1.17 13.54
N LEU A 64 -7.80 -0.71 14.70
CA LEU A 64 -6.36 -0.63 14.96
C LEU A 64 -5.59 -1.96 14.81
N PRO A 65 -6.12 -3.14 15.19
CA PRO A 65 -5.47 -4.41 14.93
C PRO A 65 -5.12 -4.59 13.46
N HIS A 66 -6.05 -4.32 12.55
CA HIS A 66 -5.81 -4.51 11.12
C HIS A 66 -4.75 -3.51 10.60
N VAL A 67 -4.92 -2.21 10.90
CA VAL A 67 -3.96 -1.16 10.53
C VAL A 67 -2.53 -1.47 11.03
N LEU A 68 -2.38 -1.91 12.29
CA LEU A 68 -1.08 -2.31 12.83
C LEU A 68 -0.56 -3.58 12.15
N GLY A 69 -1.44 -4.56 11.87
CA GLY A 69 -1.11 -5.77 11.14
C GLY A 69 -0.47 -5.48 9.78
N VAL A 70 -1.07 -4.58 8.99
CA VAL A 70 -0.53 -4.15 7.69
C VAL A 70 0.86 -3.51 7.86
N ALA A 71 1.02 -2.62 8.83
CA ALA A 71 2.32 -1.99 9.10
C ALA A 71 3.39 -3.01 9.52
N LEU A 72 3.04 -4.00 10.34
CA LEU A 72 3.90 -5.12 10.71
C LEU A 72 4.29 -5.95 9.47
N GLN A 73 3.35 -6.22 8.56
CA GLN A 73 3.65 -6.90 7.30
C GLN A 73 4.63 -6.11 6.45
N HIS A 74 4.52 -4.78 6.35
CA HIS A 74 5.52 -3.97 5.64
C HIS A 74 6.92 -4.04 6.27
N VAL A 75 7.01 -4.16 7.60
CA VAL A 75 8.29 -4.43 8.26
C VAL A 75 8.84 -5.79 7.84
N ARG A 76 8.01 -6.84 7.91
CA ARG A 76 8.37 -8.21 7.50
C ARG A 76 8.84 -8.25 6.05
N GLN A 77 8.05 -7.71 5.13
CA GLN A 77 8.35 -7.66 3.69
C GLN A 77 9.74 -7.08 3.44
N ARG A 78 10.13 -6.00 4.15
CA ARG A 78 11.47 -5.43 4.03
C ARG A 78 12.56 -6.34 4.59
N MET A 79 12.35 -6.99 5.73
CA MET A 79 13.31 -7.98 6.28
C MET A 79 13.46 -9.18 5.34
N ASP A 80 12.39 -9.60 4.69
CA ASP A 80 12.33 -10.73 3.77
C ASP A 80 12.77 -10.35 2.33
N LEU A 81 13.38 -9.17 2.16
CA LEU A 81 13.94 -8.68 0.90
C LEU A 81 12.92 -8.58 -0.24
N TYR A 82 11.65 -8.33 0.08
CA TYR A 82 10.68 -7.92 -0.94
C TYR A 82 11.11 -6.61 -1.59
N PRO A 83 10.72 -6.37 -2.85
CA PRO A 83 11.09 -5.17 -3.57
C PRO A 83 10.62 -3.89 -2.88
N GLY A 84 11.30 -2.79 -3.17
CA GLY A 84 10.91 -1.45 -2.76
C GLY A 84 10.51 -0.58 -3.95
N VAL A 85 9.68 0.43 -3.72
CA VAL A 85 9.46 1.53 -4.66
C VAL A 85 10.18 2.76 -4.12
N VAL A 86 11.15 3.29 -4.86
CA VAL A 86 12.03 4.36 -4.40
C VAL A 86 12.03 5.54 -5.38
N ALA A 87 12.39 6.72 -4.88
CA ALA A 87 12.52 7.90 -5.72
C ALA A 87 13.68 7.76 -6.71
N PRO A 88 13.54 8.27 -7.95
CA PRO A 88 14.68 8.53 -8.82
C PRO A 88 15.51 9.70 -8.28
N ASP A 89 16.67 9.95 -8.90
CA ASP A 89 17.61 10.99 -8.44
C ASP A 89 17.00 12.40 -8.48
N THR A 90 16.07 12.64 -9.42
CA THR A 90 15.28 13.88 -9.49
C THR A 90 13.83 13.55 -9.21
N ASP A 91 13.32 13.97 -8.05
CA ASP A 91 11.92 13.75 -7.70
C ASP A 91 11.00 14.75 -8.43
N LEU A 92 9.94 14.24 -9.02
CA LEU A 92 8.95 15.04 -9.76
C LEU A 92 7.71 15.28 -8.89
N GLU A 93 6.96 16.33 -9.23
CA GLU A 93 5.67 16.61 -8.60
C GLU A 93 4.73 15.40 -8.71
N GLY A 94 4.07 15.05 -7.60
CA GLY A 94 3.23 13.84 -7.50
C GLY A 94 4.00 12.52 -7.32
N GLY A 95 5.33 12.52 -7.42
CA GLY A 95 6.18 11.34 -7.26
C GLY A 95 5.93 10.55 -5.96
N PRO A 96 5.95 11.17 -4.78
CA PRO A 96 5.69 10.47 -3.51
C PRO A 96 4.35 9.72 -3.48
N LEU A 97 3.29 10.34 -4.02
CA LEU A 97 1.96 9.76 -4.06
C LEU A 97 1.90 8.55 -5.01
N LEU A 98 2.47 8.69 -6.21
CA LEU A 98 2.55 7.62 -7.21
C LEU A 98 3.36 6.42 -6.69
N ARG A 99 4.49 6.67 -6.01
CA ARG A 99 5.30 5.60 -5.42
C ARG A 99 4.55 4.85 -4.32
N SER A 100 3.82 5.57 -3.48
CA SER A 100 2.99 4.96 -2.44
C SER A 100 1.88 4.10 -3.06
N ALA A 101 1.13 4.65 -4.02
CA ALA A 101 0.06 3.92 -4.71
C ALA A 101 0.57 2.69 -5.44
N LEU A 102 1.71 2.80 -6.14
CA LEU A 102 2.34 1.67 -6.84
C LEU A 102 2.82 0.60 -5.86
N ARG A 103 3.39 0.99 -4.72
CA ARG A 103 3.79 0.04 -3.68
C ARG A 103 2.57 -0.71 -3.15
N GLU A 104 1.54 0.00 -2.73
CA GLU A 104 0.36 -0.60 -2.10
C GLU A 104 -0.46 -1.46 -3.05
N LEU A 105 -0.46 -1.15 -4.36
CA LEU A 105 -1.09 -1.98 -5.38
C LEU A 105 -0.65 -3.47 -5.34
N VAL A 106 0.60 -3.72 -4.95
CA VAL A 106 1.20 -5.06 -4.94
C VAL A 106 1.51 -5.55 -3.54
N MET A 107 2.03 -4.67 -2.67
CA MET A 107 2.43 -5.02 -1.32
C MET A 107 1.26 -5.07 -0.34
N GLY A 108 0.17 -4.36 -0.63
CA GLY A 108 -1.10 -4.45 0.10
C GLY A 108 -1.71 -5.85 0.01
N PRO A 109 -1.97 -6.38 -1.20
CA PRO A 109 -2.60 -7.70 -1.34
C PRO A 109 -1.77 -8.83 -0.72
N GLU A 110 -0.44 -8.68 -0.74
CA GLU A 110 0.47 -9.60 -0.10
C GLU A 110 0.37 -9.55 1.43
N ALA A 111 0.28 -8.35 2.01
CA ALA A 111 0.08 -8.18 3.44
C ALA A 111 -1.28 -8.77 3.88
N GLU A 112 -2.35 -8.50 3.12
CA GLU A 112 -3.69 -9.02 3.39
C GLU A 112 -3.73 -10.55 3.42
N MET A 113 -3.07 -11.22 2.47
CA MET A 113 -2.96 -12.69 2.47
C MET A 113 -2.34 -13.26 3.75
N HIS A 114 -1.44 -12.50 4.40
CA HIS A 114 -0.82 -12.90 5.66
C HIS A 114 -1.66 -12.56 6.89
N LEU A 115 -2.61 -11.62 6.77
CA LEU A 115 -3.49 -11.17 7.84
C LEU A 115 -4.84 -11.90 7.83
N GLU A 116 -5.30 -12.38 6.67
CA GLU A 116 -6.58 -13.09 6.50
C GLU A 116 -6.85 -14.16 7.59
N PRO A 117 -5.89 -15.03 7.96
CA PRO A 117 -6.13 -16.07 8.99
C PRO A 117 -6.43 -15.52 10.39
N LEU A 118 -6.14 -14.24 10.65
CA LEU A 118 -6.36 -13.61 11.95
C LEU A 118 -7.79 -13.07 12.12
N GLY A 119 -8.58 -12.99 11.03
CA GLY A 119 -9.96 -12.50 11.06
C GLY A 119 -10.08 -11.10 11.66
N LEU A 120 -9.16 -10.20 11.30
CA LEU A 120 -9.16 -8.83 11.78
C LEU A 120 -10.29 -8.04 11.09
N ASP A 121 -10.86 -7.08 11.80
CA ASP A 121 -11.93 -6.22 11.27
C ASP A 121 -11.35 -5.20 10.27
N THR A 122 -11.74 -5.31 9.00
CA THR A 122 -11.37 -4.39 7.91
C THR A 122 -12.45 -3.36 7.59
N GLN A 123 -13.66 -3.51 8.16
CA GLN A 123 -14.87 -2.81 7.68
C GLN A 123 -14.67 -1.30 7.70
N TRP A 124 -14.15 -0.77 8.81
CA TRP A 124 -13.91 0.66 8.94
C TRP A 124 -12.93 1.17 7.87
N GLU A 125 -11.85 0.44 7.58
CA GLU A 125 -10.88 0.83 6.57
C GLU A 125 -11.46 0.77 5.16
N ASP A 126 -12.27 -0.25 4.86
CA ASP A 126 -13.00 -0.37 3.60
C ASP A 126 -13.94 0.82 3.40
N GLU A 127 -14.71 1.20 4.43
CA GLU A 127 -15.59 2.37 4.40
C GLU A 127 -14.81 3.67 4.19
N GLN A 128 -13.69 3.88 4.89
CA GLN A 128 -12.85 5.06 4.72
C GLN A 128 -12.21 5.13 3.32
N ARG A 129 -11.69 4.01 2.80
CA ARG A 129 -11.15 3.93 1.44
C ARG A 129 -12.24 4.23 0.41
N HIS A 130 -13.41 3.61 0.56
CA HIS A 130 -14.54 3.79 -0.34
C HIS A 130 -15.01 5.26 -0.35
N GLN A 131 -15.13 5.89 0.81
CA GLN A 131 -15.50 7.30 0.92
C GLN A 131 -14.42 8.22 0.33
N GLY A 132 -13.14 7.94 0.59
CA GLY A 132 -12.03 8.68 0.00
C GLY A 132 -12.02 8.62 -1.53
N LEU A 133 -12.36 7.45 -2.11
CA LEU A 133 -12.48 7.32 -3.56
C LEU A 133 -13.67 8.11 -4.13
N LYS A 134 -14.82 8.12 -3.43
CA LYS A 134 -15.97 8.96 -3.82
C LYS A 134 -15.62 10.44 -3.86
N GLU A 135 -14.92 10.93 -2.84
CA GLU A 135 -14.47 12.31 -2.76
C GLU A 135 -13.47 12.63 -3.87
N MET A 136 -12.50 11.73 -4.09
CA MET A 136 -11.55 11.83 -5.18
C MET A 136 -12.24 11.95 -6.55
N LEU A 137 -13.25 11.11 -6.83
CA LEU A 137 -13.98 11.14 -8.11
C LEU A 137 -14.88 12.37 -8.25
N ARG A 138 -15.44 12.88 -7.16
CA ARG A 138 -16.25 14.10 -7.16
C ARG A 138 -15.42 15.32 -7.52
N ASP A 139 -14.21 15.40 -6.96
CA ASP A 139 -13.35 16.57 -7.03
C ASP A 139 -12.18 16.39 -8.03
N ALA A 140 -12.23 15.35 -8.88
CA ALA A 140 -11.19 15.00 -9.84
C ALA A 140 -10.97 16.12 -10.89
N PRO A 141 -9.75 16.68 -11.00
CA PRO A 141 -9.41 17.63 -12.06
C PRO A 141 -9.43 16.97 -13.45
N ASN A 142 -9.75 17.73 -14.50
CA ASN A 142 -9.79 17.24 -15.88
C ASN A 142 -8.45 16.61 -16.34
N GLU A 143 -7.31 17.09 -15.82
CA GLU A 143 -5.98 16.56 -16.15
C GLU A 143 -5.77 15.11 -15.68
N TRP A 144 -6.58 14.63 -14.73
CA TRP A 144 -6.54 13.25 -14.28
C TRP A 144 -7.08 12.27 -15.32
N ASP A 145 -7.75 12.74 -16.37
CA ASP A 145 -8.14 11.88 -17.48
C ASP A 145 -7.15 11.95 -18.67
N ILE A 146 -6.12 12.80 -18.58
CA ILE A 146 -5.12 12.96 -19.65
C ILE A 146 -4.00 11.92 -19.50
N PRO A 147 -3.83 10.96 -20.44
CA PRO A 147 -2.76 9.97 -20.38
C PRO A 147 -1.37 10.59 -20.23
N GLY A 148 -0.52 9.96 -19.43
CA GLY A 148 0.85 10.40 -19.19
C GLY A 148 1.02 11.50 -18.13
N MET A 149 -0.07 12.12 -17.67
CA MET A 149 -0.02 13.00 -16.49
C MET A 149 0.08 12.18 -15.19
N ALA A 150 0.69 12.77 -14.17
CA ALA A 150 0.82 12.15 -12.84
C ALA A 150 -0.55 11.82 -12.22
N GLY A 151 -1.51 12.74 -12.32
CA GLY A 151 -2.88 12.55 -11.82
C GLY A 151 -3.60 11.36 -12.46
N ASN A 152 -3.48 11.19 -13.79
CA ASN A 152 -4.05 10.05 -14.49
C ASN A 152 -3.41 8.72 -14.10
N SER A 153 -2.09 8.70 -13.94
CA SER A 153 -1.39 7.49 -13.52
C SER A 153 -1.71 7.14 -12.07
N PHE A 154 -1.91 8.14 -11.19
CA PHE A 154 -2.40 7.93 -9.84
C PHE A 154 -3.81 7.35 -9.84
N ALA A 155 -4.74 7.96 -10.60
CA ALA A 155 -6.11 7.45 -10.74
C ALA A 155 -6.13 6.01 -11.28
N ALA A 156 -5.30 5.69 -12.27
CA ALA A 156 -5.19 4.32 -12.81
C ALA A 156 -4.70 3.30 -11.75
N LEU A 157 -3.73 3.68 -10.91
CA LEU A 157 -3.28 2.85 -9.79
C LEU A 157 -4.39 2.65 -8.75
N GLN A 158 -5.16 3.70 -8.45
CA GLN A 158 -6.29 3.60 -7.52
C GLN A 158 -7.39 2.68 -8.08
N TYR A 159 -7.74 2.83 -9.36
CA TYR A 159 -8.67 1.92 -10.03
C TYR A 159 -8.22 0.47 -9.91
N ALA A 160 -6.94 0.21 -10.21
CA ALA A 160 -6.39 -1.13 -10.18
C ALA A 160 -6.41 -1.71 -8.77
N ARG A 161 -6.04 -0.92 -7.76
CA ARG A 161 -6.06 -1.34 -6.36
C ARG A 161 -7.47 -1.71 -5.90
N PHE A 162 -8.46 -0.87 -6.19
CA PHE A 162 -9.85 -1.16 -5.83
C PHE A 162 -10.37 -2.42 -6.51
N THR A 163 -9.98 -2.66 -7.75
CA THR A 163 -10.33 -3.89 -8.48
C THR A 163 -9.68 -5.15 -7.90
N LEU A 164 -8.54 -5.03 -7.21
CA LEU A 164 -7.80 -6.16 -6.66
C LEU A 164 -8.16 -6.49 -5.20
N GLU A 165 -8.43 -5.49 -4.37
CA GLU A 165 -8.54 -5.65 -2.92
C GLU A 165 -9.91 -5.24 -2.35
N HIS A 166 -10.63 -4.33 -3.01
CA HIS A 166 -11.82 -3.74 -2.41
C HIS A 166 -13.00 -4.73 -2.46
N PRO A 167 -13.86 -4.80 -1.41
CA PRO A 167 -15.03 -5.67 -1.43
C PRO A 167 -15.90 -5.44 -2.68
N ALA A 168 -16.26 -6.51 -3.38
CA ALA A 168 -16.91 -6.43 -4.69
C ALA A 168 -18.25 -5.68 -4.61
N GLU A 169 -19.02 -5.90 -3.55
CA GLU A 169 -20.28 -5.21 -3.28
C GLU A 169 -20.15 -3.70 -3.13
N LEU A 170 -18.98 -3.22 -2.70
CA LEU A 170 -18.66 -1.80 -2.61
C LEU A 170 -17.99 -1.27 -3.87
N TRP A 171 -17.22 -2.10 -4.58
CA TRP A 171 -16.47 -1.69 -5.76
C TRP A 171 -17.33 -1.56 -7.01
N GLU A 172 -18.16 -2.57 -7.32
CA GLU A 172 -18.90 -2.61 -8.59
C GLU A 172 -19.73 -1.34 -8.87
N PRO A 173 -20.47 -0.76 -7.90
CA PRO A 173 -21.18 0.51 -8.13
C PRO A 173 -20.25 1.70 -8.37
N LEU A 174 -19.08 1.73 -7.73
CA LEU A 174 -18.08 2.79 -7.92
C LEU A 174 -17.30 2.64 -9.23
N LYS A 175 -17.12 1.41 -9.71
CA LYS A 175 -16.43 1.13 -10.96
C LYS A 175 -17.09 1.82 -12.15
N GLU A 176 -18.42 1.80 -12.21
CA GLU A 176 -19.20 2.50 -13.23
C GLU A 176 -18.97 4.01 -13.16
N GLN A 177 -19.11 4.59 -11.96
CA GLN A 177 -18.88 6.03 -11.74
C GLN A 177 -17.44 6.44 -12.10
N PHE A 178 -16.45 5.62 -11.74
CA PHE A 178 -15.05 5.85 -12.07
C PHE A 178 -14.88 5.85 -13.60
N THR A 179 -15.41 4.85 -14.28
CA THR A 179 -15.28 4.68 -15.73
C THR A 179 -15.97 5.82 -16.50
N GLU A 180 -17.08 6.36 -16.00
CA GLU A 180 -17.72 7.53 -16.58
C GLU A 180 -16.90 8.81 -16.38
N LYS A 181 -16.33 9.01 -15.18
CA LYS A 181 -15.63 10.25 -14.82
C LYS A 181 -14.21 10.33 -15.36
N LEU A 182 -13.48 9.21 -15.34
CA LEU A 182 -12.07 9.11 -15.70
C LEU A 182 -11.86 7.89 -16.61
N PRO A 183 -12.48 7.86 -17.81
CA PRO A 183 -12.45 6.70 -18.70
C PRO A 183 -11.05 6.28 -19.11
N SER A 184 -10.14 7.23 -19.33
CA SER A 184 -8.76 6.94 -19.72
C SER A 184 -7.97 6.36 -18.54
N ALA A 185 -8.18 6.86 -17.32
CA ALA A 185 -7.56 6.27 -16.13
C ALA A 185 -8.12 4.86 -15.86
N ALA A 186 -9.41 4.63 -16.07
CA ALA A 186 -10.04 3.33 -15.91
C ALA A 186 -9.49 2.28 -16.90
N GLU A 187 -9.37 2.63 -18.19
CA GLU A 187 -8.78 1.76 -19.20
C GLU A 187 -7.34 1.35 -18.84
N ARG A 188 -6.51 2.34 -18.47
CA ARG A 188 -5.13 2.07 -18.02
C ARG A 188 -5.10 1.28 -16.72
N GLY A 189 -6.04 1.51 -15.82
CA GLY A 189 -6.22 0.73 -14.58
C GLY A 189 -6.48 -0.75 -14.86
N GLU A 190 -7.36 -1.08 -15.80
CA GLU A 190 -7.62 -2.48 -16.20
C GLU A 190 -6.37 -3.16 -16.82
N GLN A 191 -5.57 -2.40 -17.57
CA GLN A 191 -4.27 -2.90 -18.07
C GLN A 191 -3.33 -3.23 -16.91
N VAL A 192 -3.27 -2.37 -15.89
CA VAL A 192 -2.49 -2.59 -14.67
C VAL A 192 -2.99 -3.81 -13.89
N VAL A 193 -4.31 -3.97 -13.71
CA VAL A 193 -4.92 -5.16 -13.09
C VAL A 193 -4.47 -6.43 -13.81
N THR A 194 -4.49 -6.41 -15.14
CA THR A 194 -4.12 -7.55 -15.98
C THR A 194 -2.65 -7.96 -15.73
N VAL A 195 -1.70 -7.01 -15.81
CA VAL A 195 -0.28 -7.33 -15.63
C VAL A 195 0.07 -7.75 -14.21
N VAL A 196 -0.61 -7.18 -13.19
CA VAL A 196 -0.42 -7.57 -11.79
C VAL A 196 -0.99 -8.97 -11.54
N LYS A 197 -2.18 -9.31 -12.07
CA LYS A 197 -2.75 -10.66 -11.94
C LYS A 197 -1.90 -11.74 -12.63
N GLN A 198 -1.29 -11.41 -13.78
CA GLN A 198 -0.40 -12.34 -14.50
C GLN A 198 0.85 -12.71 -13.68
N SER A 199 1.40 -11.73 -12.95
CA SER A 199 2.64 -11.89 -12.19
C SER A 199 2.39 -12.35 -10.75
N GLY A 200 1.30 -11.88 -10.14
CA GLY A 200 0.90 -12.15 -8.76
C GLY A 200 1.73 -11.43 -7.71
N TRP A 201 1.46 -11.70 -6.44
CA TRP A 201 2.11 -11.04 -5.30
C TRP A 201 2.50 -12.02 -4.17
N LYS A 202 2.47 -13.33 -4.41
CA LYS A 202 2.68 -14.34 -3.35
C LYS A 202 4.15 -14.53 -2.92
N THR A 203 5.10 -13.97 -3.65
CA THR A 203 6.54 -14.16 -3.42
C THR A 203 7.30 -12.88 -3.73
N PRO A 204 8.52 -12.67 -3.19
CA PRO A 204 9.35 -11.50 -3.53
C PRO A 204 9.55 -11.31 -5.04
N GLY A 205 9.79 -12.40 -5.78
CA GLY A 205 9.98 -12.36 -7.23
C GLY A 205 8.70 -12.01 -7.99
N ALA A 206 7.56 -12.52 -7.55
CA ALA A 206 6.25 -12.17 -8.12
C ALA A 206 5.92 -10.68 -7.85
N CYS A 207 6.14 -10.20 -6.63
CA CYS A 207 5.96 -8.78 -6.30
C CYS A 207 6.89 -7.88 -7.14
N LEU A 208 8.15 -8.30 -7.35
CA LEU A 208 9.10 -7.54 -8.16
C LEU A 208 8.61 -7.43 -9.61
N GLN A 209 8.20 -8.55 -10.20
CA GLN A 209 7.68 -8.56 -11.56
C GLN A 209 6.39 -7.73 -11.68
N SER A 210 5.47 -7.84 -10.72
CA SER A 210 4.24 -7.04 -10.68
C SER A 210 4.52 -5.55 -10.60
N LEU A 211 5.43 -5.12 -9.71
CA LEU A 211 5.80 -3.71 -9.56
C LEU A 211 6.45 -3.14 -10.84
N VAL A 212 7.39 -3.89 -11.43
CA VAL A 212 8.03 -3.48 -12.70
C VAL A 212 7.00 -3.39 -13.81
N SER A 213 6.14 -4.41 -13.97
CA SER A 213 5.14 -4.45 -15.04
C SER A 213 4.09 -3.35 -14.89
N ALA A 214 3.60 -3.09 -13.67
CA ALA A 214 2.65 -2.02 -13.41
C ALA A 214 3.27 -0.63 -13.64
N ARG A 215 4.52 -0.42 -13.20
CA ARG A 215 5.27 0.80 -13.47
C ARG A 215 5.43 1.04 -14.96
N ASP A 216 5.85 0.02 -15.70
CA ASP A 216 6.13 0.14 -17.13
C ASP A 216 4.84 0.34 -17.94
N ALA A 217 3.75 -0.34 -17.58
CA ALA A 217 2.42 -0.14 -18.17
C ALA A 217 1.94 1.31 -18.04
N LEU A 218 2.29 1.98 -16.94
CA LEU A 218 1.94 3.38 -16.71
C LEU A 218 3.03 4.39 -17.09
N THR A 219 4.18 3.93 -17.61
CA THR A 219 5.34 4.77 -17.93
C THR A 219 5.83 5.59 -16.73
N LEU A 220 5.87 4.97 -15.55
CA LEU A 220 6.16 5.62 -14.27
C LEU A 220 7.66 5.69 -13.92
N GLN A 221 8.56 5.30 -14.83
CA GLN A 221 10.01 5.34 -14.60
C GLN A 221 10.53 6.73 -14.14
N PRO A 222 10.01 7.87 -14.66
CA PRO A 222 10.41 9.19 -14.18
C PRO A 222 9.99 9.50 -12.73
N TYR A 223 9.04 8.75 -12.15
CA TYR A 223 8.50 8.98 -10.81
C TYR A 223 8.96 7.92 -9.79
N ALA A 224 9.25 6.71 -10.26
CA ALA A 224 9.45 5.53 -9.43
C ALA A 224 10.49 4.58 -10.03
N LEU A 225 11.53 4.28 -9.24
CA LEU A 225 12.43 3.16 -9.48
C LEU A 225 12.00 1.97 -8.63
N ILE A 226 12.27 0.75 -9.12
CA ILE A 226 11.99 -0.47 -8.37
C ILE A 226 13.30 -1.02 -7.80
N GLU A 227 13.39 -1.07 -6.48
CA GLU A 227 14.53 -1.64 -5.76
C GLU A 227 14.37 -3.16 -5.66
N ASP A 228 15.21 -3.91 -6.37
CA ASP A 228 15.37 -5.36 -6.24
C ASP A 228 16.35 -5.63 -5.10
N ARG A 229 15.81 -5.83 -3.88
CA ARG A 229 16.59 -6.04 -2.66
C ARG A 229 17.32 -7.37 -2.62
N GLN A 230 16.83 -8.38 -3.35
CA GLN A 230 17.50 -9.68 -3.44
C GLN A 230 18.79 -9.59 -4.26
N LYS A 231 18.84 -8.69 -5.25
CA LYS A 231 20.03 -8.49 -6.11
C LYS A 231 20.75 -7.17 -5.86
N ASN A 232 20.32 -6.40 -4.87
CA ASN A 232 20.88 -5.10 -4.50
C ASN A 232 21.04 -4.15 -5.71
N ARG A 233 19.96 -3.98 -6.49
CA ARG A 233 19.95 -3.10 -7.68
C ARG A 233 18.64 -2.32 -7.80
N LYS A 234 18.69 -1.20 -8.54
CA LYS A 234 17.51 -0.41 -8.91
C LYS A 234 17.19 -0.64 -10.39
N LEU A 235 15.93 -0.88 -10.69
CA LEU A 235 15.36 -1.10 -12.03
C LEU A 235 14.47 0.07 -12.41
#